data_AF-A0A0B2SDB3-F1
#
_entry.id   AF-A0A0B2SDB3-F1
#
_cell.length_a   1.000
_cell.length_b   1.000
_cell.length_c   1.000
_cell.angle_alpha   90.00
_cell.angle_beta   90.00
_cell.angle_gamma   90.00
#
_symmetry.space_group_name_H-M   'P 1'
#
loop_
_entity.id
_entity.type
_entity.pdbx_description
1 polymer ?
#
loop_
_entity_poly.entity_id
_entity_poly.type
_entity_poly.pdbx_seq_one_letter_code
_entity_poly.pdbx_strand_id
1 'polypeptide(L)'
;MDEYLSLVLQVAISKCYHDTSKVTDELVQIILGPGLEPGAAEVFLEFICYSGGPLPEELVPQVKCPILIAWGDKDPWEPIDNGRNYESFDSVEDFIVLPNVGHCPQYQLKIANILTP
;
A
#
# COMPACT_ATOMS: atom_id res chain seq x y z
N MET A 1 8.00 -18.08 -20.68
CA MET A 1 8.19 -18.06 -19.22
C MET A 1 7.79 -16.69 -18.68
N ASP A 2 8.30 -15.62 -19.30
CA ASP A 2 8.00 -14.23 -18.93
C ASP A 2 6.51 -13.86 -19.03
N GLU A 3 5.80 -14.30 -20.08
CA GLU A 3 4.36 -14.03 -20.23
C GLU A 3 3.51 -14.69 -19.13
N TYR A 4 3.86 -15.92 -18.73
CA TYR A 4 3.19 -16.61 -17.63
C TYR A 4 3.46 -15.95 -16.28
N LEU A 5 4.70 -15.49 -16.06
CA LEU A 5 5.07 -14.78 -14.84
C LEU A 5 4.36 -13.43 -14.74
N SER A 6 4.28 -12.70 -15.85
CA SER A 6 3.52 -11.45 -15.95
C SER A 6 2.03 -11.68 -15.65
N LEU A 7 1.43 -12.75 -16.17
CA LEU A 7 0.03 -13.10 -15.89
C LEU A 7 -0.19 -13.45 -14.41
N VAL A 8 0.70 -14.24 -13.80
CA VAL A 8 0.63 -14.56 -12.38
C VAL A 8 0.75 -13.30 -11.52
N LEU A 9 1.67 -12.41 -11.85
CA LEU A 9 1.84 -11.15 -11.14
C LEU A 9 0.62 -10.24 -11.30
N GLN A 10 0.03 -10.15 -12.50
CA GLN A 10 -1.20 -9.39 -12.74
C GLN A 10 -2.35 -9.90 -11.87
N VAL A 11 -2.52 -11.22 -11.75
CA VAL A 11 -3.53 -11.84 -10.88
C VAL A 11 -3.27 -11.50 -9.40
N ALA A 12 -2.00 -11.53 -8.97
CA ALA A 12 -1.64 -11.20 -7.60
C ALA A 12 -1.92 -9.72 -7.27
N ILE A 13 -1.44 -8.79 -8.10
CA ILE A 13 -1.60 -7.35 -7.90
C ILE A 13 -3.08 -6.95 -7.97
N SER A 14 -3.88 -7.60 -8.82
CA SER A 14 -5.33 -7.32 -8.90
C SER A 14 -6.05 -7.49 -7.57
N LYS A 15 -5.52 -8.31 -6.66
CA LYS A 15 -6.08 -8.47 -5.31
C LYS A 15 -5.80 -7.29 -4.38
N CYS A 16 -4.89 -6.38 -4.71
CA CYS A 16 -4.62 -5.16 -3.95
C CYS A 16 -5.58 -4.02 -4.32
N TYR A 17 -6.25 -4.12 -5.48
CA TYR A 17 -6.99 -3.00 -6.07
C TYR A 17 -8.49 -3.26 -5.97
N HIS A 18 -9.25 -2.21 -5.63
CA HIS A 18 -10.70 -2.26 -5.72
C HIS A 18 -11.15 -2.22 -7.18
N ASP A 19 -10.62 -1.26 -7.95
CA ASP A 19 -10.81 -1.17 -9.40
C ASP A 19 -9.65 -1.87 -10.13
N THR A 20 -9.89 -3.11 -10.55
CA THR A 20 -8.89 -3.91 -11.27
C THR A 20 -8.57 -3.35 -12.66
N SER A 21 -9.39 -2.45 -13.22
CA SER A 21 -9.08 -1.75 -14.47
C SER A 21 -7.84 -0.83 -14.33
N LYS A 22 -7.41 -0.54 -13.10
CA LYS A 22 -6.19 0.22 -12.80
C LYS A 22 -4.92 -0.65 -12.87
N VAL A 23 -5.06 -1.97 -12.94
CA VAL A 23 -3.93 -2.89 -13.10
C VAL A 23 -3.59 -3.03 -14.59
N THR A 24 -2.86 -2.05 -15.10
CA THR A 24 -2.41 -2.00 -16.49
C THR A 24 -1.18 -2.89 -16.71
N ASP A 25 -0.92 -3.28 -17.96
CA ASP A 25 0.29 -4.00 -18.32
C ASP A 25 1.55 -3.20 -17.96
N GLU A 26 1.52 -1.88 -18.13
CA GLU A 26 2.60 -0.97 -17.72
C GLU A 26 2.90 -1.07 -16.21
N LEU A 27 1.86 -1.04 -15.37
CA LEU A 27 2.02 -1.19 -13.93
C LEU A 27 2.60 -2.56 -13.58
N VAL A 28 2.13 -3.62 -14.24
CA VAL A 28 2.68 -4.97 -14.06
C VAL A 28 4.16 -5.00 -14.42
N GLN A 29 4.58 -4.36 -15.51
CA GLN A 29 6.00 -4.29 -15.90
C GLN A 29 6.85 -3.46 -14.92
N ILE A 30 6.32 -2.35 -14.39
CA ILE A 30 7.00 -1.53 -13.38
C ILE A 30 7.29 -2.36 -12.11
N ILE A 31 6.37 -3.24 -11.71
CA ILE A 31 6.54 -4.10 -10.54
C ILE A 31 7.40 -5.33 -10.87
N LEU A 32 7.21 -5.93 -12.05
CA LEU A 32 7.94 -7.12 -12.47
C LEU A 32 9.44 -6.86 -12.66
N GLY A 33 9.80 -5.72 -13.28
CA GLY A 33 11.18 -5.39 -13.64
C GLY A 33 12.15 -5.56 -12.47
N PRO A 34 11.94 -4.86 -11.34
CA PRO A 34 12.76 -5.04 -10.13
C PRO A 34 12.74 -6.46 -9.57
N GLY A 35 11.63 -7.18 -9.72
CA GLY A 35 11.48 -8.58 -9.29
C GLY A 35 12.29 -9.59 -10.09
N LEU A 36 12.85 -9.19 -11.24
CA LEU A 36 13.69 -10.04 -12.10
C LEU A 36 15.20 -9.80 -11.89
N GLU A 37 15.57 -8.77 -11.10
CA GLU A 37 16.96 -8.45 -10.84
C GLU A 37 17.62 -9.49 -9.91
N PRO A 38 18.94 -9.75 -10.06
CA PRO A 38 19.67 -10.60 -9.13
C PRO A 38 19.51 -10.13 -7.68
N GLY A 39 19.12 -11.03 -6.78
CA GLY A 39 18.87 -10.70 -5.37
C GLY A 39 17.40 -10.38 -5.03
N ALA A 40 16.51 -10.26 -6.03
CA ALA A 40 15.12 -9.88 -5.79
C ALA A 40 14.34 -10.93 -4.98
N ALA A 41 14.61 -12.22 -5.21
CA ALA A 41 13.96 -13.30 -4.48
C ALA A 41 14.36 -13.31 -3.00
N GLU A 42 15.63 -13.03 -2.71
CA GLU A 42 16.17 -12.93 -1.35
C GLU A 42 15.53 -11.75 -0.61
N VAL A 43 15.46 -10.57 -1.24
CA VAL A 43 14.79 -9.40 -0.67
C VAL A 43 13.30 -9.67 -0.42
N PHE A 44 12.62 -10.34 -1.34
CA PHE A 44 11.21 -10.70 -1.16
C PHE A 44 11.03 -11.68 0.00
N LEU A 45 11.89 -12.69 0.12
CA LEU A 45 11.86 -13.64 1.22
C LEU A 45 12.13 -12.97 2.56
N GLU A 46 13.12 -12.06 2.63
CA GLU A 46 13.37 -11.26 3.82
C GLU A 46 12.11 -10.44 4.18
N PHE A 47 11.51 -9.74 3.22
CA PHE A 47 10.30 -8.94 3.47
C PHE A 47 9.14 -9.76 4.05
N ILE A 48 8.82 -10.93 3.49
CA ILE A 48 7.67 -11.73 3.95
C ILE A 48 7.96 -12.54 5.22
N CYS A 49 9.23 -12.83 5.52
CA CYS A 49 9.61 -13.61 6.70
C CYS A 49 10.00 -12.73 7.89
N TYR A 50 10.28 -11.45 7.66
CA TYR A 50 10.73 -10.53 8.69
C TYR A 50 9.54 -9.96 9.45
N SER A 51 9.36 -10.43 10.69
CA SER A 51 8.39 -9.91 11.65
C SER A 51 9.05 -9.03 12.72
N GLY A 52 10.22 -8.45 12.43
CA GLY A 52 11.00 -7.67 13.38
C GLY A 52 10.74 -6.17 13.30
N GLY A 53 10.99 -5.46 14.40
CA GLY A 53 10.89 -4.00 14.46
C GLY A 53 9.73 -3.51 15.33
N PRO A 54 9.73 -2.22 15.67
CA PRO A 54 8.67 -1.61 16.45
C PRO A 54 7.39 -1.51 15.61
N LEU A 55 6.25 -1.73 16.26
CA LEU A 55 4.94 -1.60 15.64
C LEU A 55 4.61 -0.12 15.35
N PRO A 56 3.72 0.16 14.39
CA PRO A 56 3.25 1.53 14.14
C PRO A 56 2.77 2.24 15.42
N GLU A 57 2.08 1.53 16.31
CA GLU A 57 1.58 2.05 17.59
C GLU A 57 2.70 2.46 18.55
N GLU A 58 3.88 1.85 18.42
CA GLU A 58 5.07 2.24 19.18
C GLU A 58 5.78 3.45 18.56
N LEU A 59 5.66 3.63 17.25
CA LEU A 59 6.36 4.68 16.49
C LEU A 59 5.58 6.00 16.41
N VAL A 60 4.27 5.95 16.17
CA VAL A 60 3.42 7.15 15.99
C VAL A 60 3.54 8.15 17.15
N PRO A 61 3.56 7.74 18.44
CA PRO A 61 3.78 8.66 19.57
C PRO A 61 5.14 9.36 19.60
N GLN A 62 6.14 8.82 18.89
CA GLN A 62 7.50 9.35 18.86
C GLN A 62 7.66 10.47 17.82
N VAL A 63 6.79 10.52 16.82
CA VAL A 63 6.80 11.54 15.75
C VAL A 63 6.47 12.91 16.34
N LYS A 64 7.26 13.93 15.98
CA LYS A 64 7.16 15.30 16.54
C LYS A 64 6.54 16.33 15.59
N CYS A 65 6.13 15.90 14.41
CA CYS A 65 5.41 16.73 13.45
C CYS A 65 3.97 16.21 13.29
N PRO A 66 3.05 17.06 12.79
CA PRO A 66 1.72 16.63 12.39
C PRO A 66 1.73 15.41 11.47
N ILE A 67 0.84 14.46 11.73
CA ILE A 67 0.61 13.27 10.92
C ILE A 67 -0.77 13.38 10.25
N LEU A 68 -0.79 13.07 8.97
CA LEU A 68 -2.00 12.85 8.20
C LEU A 68 -2.07 11.38 7.81
N ILE A 69 -3.19 10.72 8.07
CA ILE A 69 -3.41 9.34 7.67
C ILE A 69 -4.39 9.32 6.49
N ALA A 70 -4.09 8.54 5.46
CA ALA A 70 -4.99 8.33 4.32
C ALA A 70 -5.20 6.84 4.11
N TRP A 71 -6.46 6.40 3.97
CA TRP A 71 -6.82 4.99 3.94
C TRP A 71 -7.89 4.67 2.90
N GLY A 72 -7.70 3.61 2.11
CA GLY A 72 -8.70 3.14 1.16
C GLY A 72 -9.86 2.40 1.82
N ASP A 73 -11.10 2.85 1.63
CA ASP A 73 -12.29 2.20 2.23
C ASP A 73 -12.66 0.85 1.61
N LYS A 74 -11.90 0.43 0.59
CA LYS A 74 -12.01 -0.87 -0.09
C LYS A 74 -10.68 -1.63 -0.06
N ASP A 75 -9.78 -1.30 0.87
CA ASP A 75 -8.58 -2.10 1.11
C ASP A 75 -8.99 -3.54 1.51
N PRO A 76 -8.66 -4.56 0.68
CA PRO A 76 -9.02 -5.94 0.95
C PRO A 76 -8.05 -6.64 1.92
N TRP A 77 -6.93 -6.02 2.26
CA TRP A 77 -5.86 -6.60 3.06
C TRP A 77 -5.83 -6.00 4.47
N GLU A 78 -6.08 -4.70 4.59
CA GLU A 78 -6.03 -3.98 5.86
C GLU A 78 -7.38 -3.31 6.17
N PRO A 79 -8.22 -3.92 7.04
CA PRO A 79 -9.52 -3.37 7.40
C PRO A 79 -9.41 -1.92 7.91
N ILE A 80 -10.27 -1.04 7.41
CA ILE A 80 -10.24 0.39 7.77
C ILE A 80 -10.37 0.63 9.29
N ASP A 81 -11.10 -0.23 10.01
CA ASP A 81 -11.25 -0.13 11.47
C ASP A 81 -9.89 -0.25 12.19
N ASN A 82 -8.93 -1.00 11.65
CA ASN A 82 -7.57 -1.05 12.18
C ASN A 82 -6.88 0.31 12.01
N GLY A 83 -7.02 0.92 10.83
CA GLY A 83 -6.50 2.25 10.55
C GLY A 83 -7.10 3.34 11.43
N ARG A 84 -8.41 3.29 11.67
CA ARG A 84 -9.14 4.26 12.52
C ARG A 84 -8.61 4.29 13.96
N ASN A 85 -8.01 3.20 14.45
CA ASN A 85 -7.37 3.21 15.78
C ASN A 85 -6.24 4.25 15.88
N TYR A 86 -5.58 4.57 14.78
CA TYR A 86 -4.50 5.57 14.77
C TYR A 86 -4.98 7.01 14.97
N GLU A 87 -6.26 7.32 14.77
CA GLU A 87 -6.80 8.67 15.05
C GLU A 87 -6.70 9.08 16.52
N SER A 88 -6.55 8.11 17.42
CA SER A 88 -6.46 8.37 18.84
C SER A 88 -5.11 8.94 19.29
N PHE A 89 -4.11 8.98 18.41
CA PHE A 89 -2.78 9.51 18.74
C PHE A 89 -2.72 11.04 18.61
N ASP A 90 -2.16 11.71 19.62
CA ASP A 90 -2.07 13.18 19.70
C ASP A 90 -1.38 13.86 18.51
N SER A 91 -0.47 13.16 17.81
CA SER A 91 0.26 13.68 16.65
C SER A 91 -0.53 13.57 15.34
N VAL A 92 -1.67 12.87 15.33
CA VAL A 92 -2.51 12.67 14.15
C VAL A 92 -3.55 13.78 14.10
N GLU A 93 -3.45 14.63 13.08
CA GLU A 93 -4.35 15.78 12.91
C GLU A 93 -5.65 15.39 12.20
N ASP A 94 -5.57 14.42 11.28
CA ASP A 94 -6.72 14.01 10.48
C ASP A 94 -6.54 12.60 9.89
N PHE A 95 -7.67 11.96 9.59
CA PHE A 95 -7.76 10.67 8.92
C PHE A 95 -8.69 10.78 7.71
N ILE A 96 -8.07 10.74 6.54
CA ILE A 96 -8.72 10.86 5.25
C ILE A 96 -9.12 9.47 4.75
N VAL A 97 -10.43 9.27 4.59
CA VAL A 97 -10.95 8.11 3.86
C VAL A 97 -10.92 8.38 2.37
N LEU A 98 -10.30 7.47 1.63
CA LEU A 98 -10.22 7.48 0.18
C LEU A 98 -11.32 6.55 -0.37
N PRO A 99 -12.43 7.11 -0.92
CA PRO A 99 -13.57 6.31 -1.33
C PRO A 99 -13.29 5.50 -2.61
N ASN A 100 -13.71 4.23 -2.60
CA ASN A 100 -13.50 3.25 -3.65
C ASN A 100 -12.03 2.93 -3.94
N VAL A 101 -11.16 3.09 -2.94
CA VAL A 101 -9.71 2.86 -3.07
C VAL A 101 -9.29 1.61 -2.31
N GLY A 102 -8.45 0.80 -2.97
CA GLY A 102 -7.88 -0.43 -2.39
C GLY A 102 -6.59 -0.20 -1.58
N HIS A 103 -5.78 -1.24 -1.47
CA HIS A 103 -4.55 -1.29 -0.67
C HIS A 103 -3.42 -0.39 -1.18
N CYS A 104 -3.40 -0.09 -2.48
CA CYS A 104 -2.37 0.73 -3.11
C CYS A 104 -2.93 2.09 -3.56
N PRO A 105 -3.29 3.00 -2.62
CA PRO A 105 -3.89 4.29 -2.96
C PRO A 105 -3.01 5.15 -3.87
N GLN A 106 -1.69 5.05 -3.74
CA GLN A 106 -0.69 5.82 -4.48
C GLN A 106 -0.73 5.61 -6.01
N TYR A 107 -1.26 4.48 -6.47
CA TYR A 107 -1.39 4.16 -7.90
C TYR A 107 -2.83 4.34 -8.42
N GLN A 108 -3.80 4.52 -7.52
CA GLN A 108 -5.22 4.70 -7.87
C GLN A 108 -5.63 6.16 -7.91
N LEU A 109 -4.95 7.01 -7.12
CA LEU A 109 -5.22 8.44 -7.04
C LEU A 109 -3.99 9.24 -7.45
N LYS A 110 -4.21 10.33 -8.20
CA LYS A 110 -3.20 11.39 -8.29
C LYS A 110 -3.17 12.10 -6.94
N ILE A 111 -2.04 12.03 -6.24
CA ILE A 111 -1.82 12.61 -4.89
C ILE A 111 -2.27 14.08 -4.81
N ALA A 112 -2.17 14.82 -5.93
CA ALA A 112 -2.63 16.22 -6.03
C ALA A 112 -4.13 16.43 -5.70
N ASN A 113 -4.98 15.41 -5.82
CA ASN A 113 -6.42 15.52 -5.55
C ASN A 113 -6.80 15.29 -4.06
N ILE A 114 -5.86 14.86 -3.21
CA ILE A 114 -6.11 14.54 -1.80
C ILE A 114 -5.70 15.69 -0.88
N LEU A 115 -4.75 16.52 -1.31
CA LEU A 115 -4.12 17.58 -0.50
C LEU A 115 -4.66 18.98 -0.77
N THR A 116 -5.71 19.12 -1.58
CA THR A 116 -6.39 20.40 -1.79
C THR A 116 -7.76 20.37 -1.11
N PRO A 117 -8.04 21.31 -0.18
CA PRO A 117 -9.34 21.42 0.48
C PRO A 117 -10.48 21.75 -0.50
#